data_AF-A0A952FW79-F1
#
_entry.id   AF-A0A952FW79-F1
#
_cell.length_a   1.000
_cell.length_b   1.000
_cell.length_c   1.000
_cell.angle_alpha   90.00
_cell.angle_beta   90.00
_cell.angle_gamma   90.00
#
_symmetry.space_group_name_H-M   'P 1'
#
loop_
_entity.id
_entity.type
_entity.pdbx_description
1 polymer ?
#
loop_
_entity_poly.entity_id
_entity_poly.type
_entity_poly.pdbx_seq_one_letter_code
_entity_poly.pdbx_strand_id
1 'polypeptide(L)'
;MKRVVLLVFQFVVIAALVAGGFAANDLYGKGMAYADTQWFRQDMDTYVRIGLVAGALFVLVVICYHLTRKGIDDRPDPTDPDKLL
;
A
#
# COMPACT_ATOMS: atom_id res chain seq x y z
N MET A 1 -1.30 17.89 -7.29
CA MET A 1 -0.60 17.76 -5.99
C MET A 1 -1.38 16.95 -4.96
N LYS A 2 -2.64 17.28 -4.62
CA LYS A 2 -3.44 16.53 -3.62
C LYS A 2 -3.46 15.00 -3.81
N ARG A 3 -3.61 14.51 -5.05
CA ARG A 3 -3.62 13.07 -5.37
C ARG A 3 -2.28 12.37 -5.10
N VAL A 4 -1.17 13.03 -5.41
CA VAL A 4 0.18 12.47 -5.17
C VAL A 4 0.44 12.35 -3.67
N VAL A 5 0.05 13.38 -2.88
CA VAL A 5 0.18 13.35 -1.42
C VAL A 5 -0.64 12.20 -0.82
N LEU A 6 -1.86 11.97 -1.30
CA LEU A 6 -2.68 10.84 -0.86
C LEU A 6 -2.07 9.47 -1.19
N LEU A 7 -1.49 9.31 -2.39
CA LEU A 7 -0.82 8.06 -2.78
C LEU A 7 0.42 7.79 -1.93
N VAL A 8 1.23 8.82 -1.65
CA VAL A 8 2.40 8.70 -0.76
C VAL A 8 1.95 8.38 0.66
N PHE A 9 0.88 9.00 1.15
CA PHE A 9 0.33 8.68 2.46
C PHE A 9 -0.14 7.22 2.54
N GLN A 10 -0.89 6.75 1.54
CA GLN A 10 -1.33 5.35 1.45
C GLN A 10 -0.14 4.38 1.39
N PHE A 11 0.90 4.70 0.61
CA PHE A 11 2.14 3.93 0.57
C PHE A 11 2.75 3.75 1.96
N VAL A 12 2.97 4.87 2.67
CA VAL A 12 3.60 4.86 4.00
C VAL A 12 2.76 4.10 5.01
N VAL A 13 1.43 4.29 4.98
CA VAL A 13 0.51 3.57 5.88
C VAL A 13 0.56 2.07 5.65
N ILE A 14 0.49 1.61 4.39
CA ILE A 14 0.55 0.17 4.07
C ILE A 14 1.91 -0.41 4.43
N ALA A 15 3.00 0.27 4.12
CA ALA A 15 4.34 -0.19 4.45
C ALA A 15 4.54 -0.33 5.97
N ALA A 16 4.08 0.66 6.75
CA ALA A 16 4.13 0.63 8.21
C ALA A 16 3.25 -0.47 8.81
N LEU A 17 2.04 -0.66 8.28
CA LEU A 17 1.13 -1.72 8.75
C LEU A 17 1.70 -3.12 8.51
N VAL A 18 2.28 -3.36 7.33
CA VAL A 18 2.89 -4.66 7.01
C VAL A 18 4.11 -4.91 7.87
N ALA A 19 5.06 -3.96 7.91
CA ALA A 19 6.28 -4.11 8.71
C ALA A 19 5.96 -4.25 10.21
N GLY A 20 5.06 -3.42 10.72
CA GLY A 20 4.59 -3.47 12.11
C GLY A 20 3.82 -4.75 12.44
N GLY A 21 3.04 -5.28 11.50
CA GLY A 21 2.33 -6.56 11.68
C GLY A 21 3.27 -7.74 11.83
N PHE A 22 4.32 -7.82 11.00
CA PHE A 22 5.36 -8.84 11.15
C PHE A 22 6.12 -8.69 12.46
N ALA A 23 6.53 -7.46 12.81
CA ALA A 23 7.21 -7.19 14.07
C ALA A 23 6.35 -7.56 15.29
N ALA A 24 5.05 -7.23 15.28
CA ALA A 24 4.12 -7.56 16.35
C ALA A 24 3.90 -9.07 16.47
N ASN A 25 3.78 -9.78 15.35
CA ASN A 25 3.66 -11.24 15.33
C ASN A 25 4.90 -11.91 15.96
N ASP A 26 6.09 -11.42 15.62
CA ASP A 26 7.33 -11.95 16.16
C ASP A 26 7.52 -11.65 17.64
N LEU A 27 7.17 -10.45 18.10
CA LEU A 27 7.19 -10.11 19.52
C LEU A 27 6.14 -10.89 20.32
N TYR A 28 4.99 -11.19 19.72
CA TYR A 28 3.98 -12.03 20.33
C TYR A 28 4.45 -13.49 20.47
N GLY A 29 5.11 -14.03 19.44
CA GLY A 29 5.58 -15.43 19.44
C GLY A 29 6.88 -15.66 20.24
N LYS A 30 7.87 -14.77 20.11
CA LYS A 30 9.20 -14.88 20.73
C LYS A 30 9.30 -14.12 22.06
N GLY A 31 8.32 -13.29 22.39
CA GLY A 31 8.25 -12.47 23.60
C GLY A 31 8.91 -11.09 23.45
N MET A 32 8.50 -10.15 24.31
CA MET A 32 8.95 -8.75 24.25
C MET A 32 10.47 -8.57 24.40
N ALA A 33 11.14 -9.46 25.14
CA ALA A 33 12.60 -9.44 25.29
C ALA A 33 13.35 -9.65 23.96
N TYR A 34 12.69 -10.19 22.94
CA TYR A 34 13.26 -10.35 21.62
C TYR A 34 13.57 -8.99 20.95
N ALA A 35 12.83 -7.93 21.29
CA ALA A 35 13.01 -6.60 20.72
C ALA A 35 14.42 -6.01 20.90
N ASP A 36 15.10 -6.40 21.98
CA ASP A 36 16.44 -5.89 22.32
C ASP A 36 17.57 -6.65 21.64
N THR A 37 17.26 -7.72 20.89
CA THR A 37 18.25 -8.58 20.27
C THR A 37 18.74 -8.02 18.93
N GLN A 38 19.98 -8.34 18.56
CA GLN A 38 20.52 -8.02 17.23
C GLN A 38 19.74 -8.72 16.11
N TRP A 39 19.19 -9.90 16.38
CA TRP A 39 18.36 -10.66 15.45
C TRP A 39 17.09 -9.90 15.08
N PHE A 40 16.41 -9.29 16.06
CA PHE A 40 15.23 -8.48 15.79
C PHE A 40 15.53 -7.27 14.90
N ARG A 41 16.73 -6.68 14.99
CA ARG A 41 17.13 -5.58 14.09
C ARG A 41 17.32 -6.04 12.64
N GLN A 42 17.86 -7.24 12.43
CA GLN A 42 18.00 -7.83 11.09
C GLN A 42 16.64 -8.21 10.50
N ASP A 43 15.79 -8.80 11.33
CA ASP A 43 14.42 -9.16 10.96
C ASP A 43 13.61 -7.90 10.63
N MET A 44 13.78 -6.81 11.39
CA MET A 44 13.14 -5.52 11.12
C MET A 44 13.51 -4.94 9.76
N ASP A 45 14.78 -5.01 9.33
CA ASP A 45 15.17 -4.58 7.97
C ASP A 45 14.42 -5.39 6.90
N THR A 46 14.27 -6.70 7.13
CA THR A 46 13.51 -7.59 6.25
C THR A 46 12.03 -7.19 6.23
N TYR A 47 11.42 -6.95 7.39
CA TYR A 47 10.01 -6.55 7.48
C TYR A 47 9.74 -5.20 6.80
N VAL A 48 10.66 -4.24 6.95
CA VAL A 48 10.58 -2.95 6.26
C VAL A 48 10.64 -3.15 4.75
N ARG A 49 11.57 -3.98 4.23
CA ARG A 49 11.63 -4.28 2.79
C ARG A 49 10.34 -4.92 2.28
N ILE A 50 9.79 -5.90 3.01
CA ILE A 50 8.51 -6.53 2.67
C ILE A 50 7.39 -5.48 2.66
N GLY A 51 7.33 -4.61 3.66
CA GLY A 51 6.37 -3.51 3.75
C GLY A 51 6.48 -2.53 2.57
N LEU A 52 7.69 -2.15 2.17
CA LEU A 52 7.91 -1.28 1.01
C LEU A 52 7.43 -1.93 -0.29
N VAL A 53 7.71 -3.22 -0.50
CA VAL A 53 7.23 -3.97 -1.67
C VAL A 53 5.70 -4.06 -1.68
N ALA A 54 5.09 -4.39 -0.55
CA ALA A 54 3.63 -4.47 -0.42
C ALA A 54 2.97 -3.09 -0.66
N GLY A 55 3.54 -2.03 -0.09
CA GLY A 55 3.08 -0.65 -0.32
C GLY A 55 3.18 -0.23 -1.78
N ALA A 56 4.28 -0.57 -2.46
CA ALA A 56 4.48 -0.26 -3.87
C ALA A 56 3.45 -0.98 -4.76
N LEU A 57 3.21 -2.27 -4.51
CA LEU A 57 2.19 -3.05 -5.21
C LEU A 57 0.79 -2.49 -4.98
N PHE A 58 0.46 -2.12 -3.74
CA PHE A 58 -0.83 -1.51 -3.41
C PHE A 58 -1.07 -0.21 -4.18
N VAL A 59 -0.09 0.69 -4.17
CA VAL A 59 -0.18 1.97 -4.91
C VAL A 59 -0.30 1.74 -6.40
N LEU A 60 0.44 0.77 -6.96
CA LEU A 60 0.32 0.41 -8.37
C LEU A 60 -1.10 -0.03 -8.72
N VAL A 61 -1.72 -0.89 -7.89
CA VAL A 61 -3.11 -1.32 -8.05
C VAL A 61 -4.08 -0.13 -7.98
N VAL A 62 -3.90 0.78 -7.02
CA VAL A 62 -4.74 1.98 -6.88
C VAL A 62 -4.62 2.88 -8.12
N ILE A 63 -3.41 3.07 -8.64
CA ILE A 63 -3.19 3.84 -9.88
C ILE A 63 -3.88 3.16 -11.05
N CYS A 64 -3.68 1.86 -11.25
CA CYS A 64 -4.33 1.08 -12.30
C CYS A 64 -5.86 1.18 -12.20
N TYR A 65 -6.42 1.04 -10.99
CA TYR A 65 -7.85 1.18 -10.76
C TYR A 65 -8.36 2.56 -11.16
N HIS A 66 -7.66 3.64 -10.77
CA HIS A 66 -8.06 5.00 -11.13
C HIS A 66 -7.95 5.28 -12.63
N LEU A 67 -6.94 4.74 -13.31
CA LEU A 67 -6.79 4.87 -14.76
C LEU A 67 -7.90 4.11 -15.50
N THR A 68 -8.17 2.86 -15.11
CA THR A 68 -9.22 2.04 -15.72
C THR A 68 -10.60 2.61 -15.46
N ARG A 69 -10.89 3.06 -14.23
CA ARG A 69 -12.17 3.69 -13.89
C ARG A 69 -12.39 4.96 -14.70
N LYS A 70 -11.36 5.79 -14.88
CA LYS A 70 -11.44 6.96 -15.74
C LYS A 70 -11.75 6.59 -17.19
N GLY A 71 -11.13 5.53 -17.71
CA GLY A 71 -11.42 5.03 -19.07
C GLY A 71 -12.82 4.44 -19.25
N ILE A 72 -13.46 3.96 -18.17
CA ILE A 72 -14.86 3.50 -18.18
C ILE A 72 -15.82 4.70 -18.11
N ASP A 73 -15.55 5.68 -17.24
CA ASP A 73 -16.40 6.88 -17.08
C ASP A 73 -16.35 7.80 -18.32
N ASP A 74 -15.20 7.86 -19.01
CA ASP A 74 -15.00 8.61 -20.26
C ASP A 74 -15.52 7.85 -21.51
N ARG A 75 -16.05 6.63 -21.36
CA ARG A 75 -16.62 5.89 -22.48
C ARG A 75 -17.95 6.56 -22.87
N PRO A 76 -18.13 7.01 -24.13
CA PRO A 76 -19.41 7.57 -24.56
C PRO A 76 -20.48 6.51 -24.40
N ASP A 77 -21.48 6.83 -23.57
CA ASP A 77 -22.62 5.96 -23.33
C ASP A 77 -23.54 6.05 -24.56
N PRO A 78 -23.75 4.96 -25.32
CA PRO A 78 -24.62 4.99 -26.49
C PRO A 78 -26.10 5.18 -26.15
N THR A 79 -26.46 5.20 -24.87
CA THR A 79 -27.83 5.41 -24.37
C THR A 79 -28.05 6.77 -23.71
N ASP A 80 -27.01 7.61 -23.60
CA ASP A 80 -27.11 8.98 -23.06
C ASP A 80 -26.96 10.02 -24.20
N PRO A 81 -28.05 10.67 -24.64
CA PRO A 81 -28.04 11.59 -25.79
C PRO A 81 -27.16 12.82 -25.59
N ASP A 82 -26.75 13.13 -24.36
CA ASP A 82 -25.94 14.30 -24.02
C ASP A 82 -24.43 14.06 -24.21
N LYS A 83 -24.00 12.80 -24.43
CA LYS A 83 -22.59 12.41 -24.64
C LYS A 83 -22.24 12.09 -26.11
N LEU A 84 -23.16 12.37 -27.04
CA LEU A 84 -23.04 12.10 -28.48
C LEU A 84 -22.50 13.28 -29.32
N LEU A 85 -22.07 14.38 -28.70
CA LEU A 85 -21.48 15.55 -29.36
C LEU A 85 -19.97 15.67 -29.07
#